data_AF-N9MJU9-F1
#
_entry.id   AF-N9MJU9-F1
#
_cell.length_a   1.000
_cell.length_b   1.000
_cell.length_c   1.000
_cell.angle_alpha   90.00
_cell.angle_beta   90.00
_cell.angle_gamma   90.00
#
_symmetry.space_group_name_H-M   'P 1'
#
loop_
_entity.id
_entity.type
_entity.pdbx_description
1 polymer ?
#
loop_
_entity_poly.entity_id
_entity_poly.type
_entity_poly.pdbx_seq_one_letter_code
_entity_poly.pdbx_strand_id
1 'polypeptide(L)'
;MNEILQQRIESVQAGKNITHAQIEAKRSLREQLDSDLEAFLKNGGKVETLPQGYSGEFSQFNGRPVGGAQKSMRNVMAASVAAAHARRKNPNVIARNKAREEGQKHFHGATCVSCGGTLRYTSTNSCFSCNKASAVKNYKKRMERTA
;
A
#
# COMPACT_ATOMS: atom_id res chain seq x y z
N MET A 1 -30.59 33.07 -48.71
CA MET A 1 -29.73 33.27 -47.52
C MET A 1 -28.36 32.75 -47.89
N ASN A 2 -27.32 33.59 -47.82
CA ASN A 2 -26.03 33.33 -48.49
C ASN A 2 -25.18 32.38 -47.62
N GLU A 3 -24.80 31.21 -48.14
CA GLU A 3 -24.06 30.16 -47.39
C GLU A 3 -22.77 30.69 -46.76
N ILE A 4 -22.13 31.67 -47.41
CA ILE A 4 -20.92 32.35 -46.90
C ILE A 4 -21.23 33.14 -45.62
N LEU A 5 -22.39 33.78 -45.53
CA LEU A 5 -22.83 34.49 -44.33
C LEU A 5 -23.17 33.50 -43.21
N GLN A 6 -23.77 32.36 -43.53
CA GLN A 6 -24.06 31.28 -42.56
C GLN A 6 -22.77 30.73 -41.94
N GLN A 7 -21.78 30.39 -42.76
CA GLN A 7 -20.47 29.89 -42.31
C GLN A 7 -19.71 30.91 -41.43
N ARG A 8 -19.83 32.21 -41.73
CA ARG A 8 -19.25 33.28 -40.90
C ARG A 8 -19.94 33.38 -39.54
N ILE A 9 -21.26 33.22 -39.47
CA ILE A 9 -22.00 33.22 -38.19
C ILE A 9 -21.61 32.00 -37.35
N GLU A 10 -21.52 30.82 -37.97
CA GLU A 10 -21.16 29.57 -37.30
C GLU A 10 -19.72 29.60 -36.75
N SER A 11 -18.76 30.09 -37.51
CA SER A 11 -17.37 30.22 -37.07
C SER A 11 -17.19 31.20 -35.90
N VAL A 12 -17.91 32.33 -35.90
CA VAL A 12 -17.91 33.28 -34.77
C VAL A 12 -18.53 32.64 -33.52
N GLN A 13 -19.63 31.90 -33.67
CA GLN A 13 -20.27 31.21 -32.56
C GLN A 13 -19.38 30.09 -32.00
N ALA A 14 -18.71 29.33 -32.85
CA ALA A 14 -17.74 28.33 -32.45
C ALA A 14 -16.57 28.94 -31.66
N GLY A 15 -16.03 30.08 -32.11
CA GLY A 15 -15.00 30.82 -31.38
C GLY A 15 -15.45 31.24 -29.98
N LYS A 16 -16.66 31.80 -29.86
CA LYS A 16 -17.25 32.18 -28.56
C LYS A 16 -17.42 30.97 -27.63
N ASN A 17 -17.92 29.85 -28.15
CA ASN A 17 -18.12 28.63 -27.38
C ASN A 17 -16.78 28.07 -26.85
N ILE A 18 -15.72 28.10 -27.67
CA ILE A 18 -14.37 27.68 -27.24
C ILE A 18 -13.85 28.59 -26.12
N THR A 19 -13.99 29.91 -26.27
CA THR A 19 -13.55 30.84 -25.21
C THR A 19 -14.32 30.64 -23.91
N HIS A 20 -15.63 30.36 -23.98
CA HIS A 20 -16.45 30.08 -22.81
C HIS A 20 -16.00 28.79 -22.11
N ALA A 21 -15.83 27.71 -22.86
CA ALA A 21 -15.35 26.44 -22.33
C ALA A 21 -13.96 26.56 -21.67
N GLN A 22 -13.06 27.37 -22.24
CA GLN A 22 -11.75 27.65 -21.63
C GLN A 22 -11.87 28.45 -20.34
N ILE A 23 -12.79 29.40 -20.26
CA ILE A 23 -13.05 30.19 -19.04
C ILE A 23 -13.65 29.28 -17.96
N GLU A 24 -14.60 28.42 -18.29
CA GLU A 24 -15.20 27.45 -17.37
C GLU A 24 -14.19 26.42 -16.87
N ALA A 25 -13.33 25.88 -17.75
CA ALA A 25 -12.27 24.97 -17.35
C ALA A 25 -11.27 25.63 -16.38
N LYS A 26 -10.89 26.89 -16.61
CA LYS A 26 -10.04 27.67 -15.70
C LYS A 26 -10.73 27.94 -14.37
N ARG A 27 -12.05 28.19 -14.38
CA ARG A 27 -12.85 28.38 -13.16
C ARG A 27 -12.93 27.10 -12.35
N SER A 28 -13.21 25.97 -12.99
CA SER A 28 -13.22 24.64 -12.35
C SER A 28 -11.85 24.29 -11.76
N LEU A 29 -10.75 24.62 -12.44
CA LEU A 29 -9.41 24.40 -11.92
C LEU A 29 -9.12 25.26 -10.68
N ARG A 30 -9.56 26.53 -10.66
CA ARG A 30 -9.43 27.38 -9.47
C ARG A 30 -10.18 26.80 -8.29
N GLU A 31 -11.43 26.39 -8.50
CA GLU A 31 -12.26 25.80 -7.45
C GLU A 31 -11.64 24.50 -6.88
N GLN A 32 -11.02 23.68 -7.73
CA GLN A 32 -10.26 22.50 -7.28
C GLN A 32 -9.03 22.89 -6.45
N LEU A 33 -8.24 23.85 -6.92
CA LEU A 33 -7.04 24.30 -6.21
C LEU A 33 -7.37 24.93 -4.86
N ASP A 34 -8.46 25.70 -4.77
CA ASP A 34 -8.93 26.28 -3.52
C ASP A 34 -9.37 25.18 -2.54
N SER A 35 -10.09 24.16 -3.01
CA SER A 35 -10.50 23.01 -2.19
C SER A 35 -9.29 22.20 -1.68
N ASP A 36 -8.28 21.99 -2.53
CA ASP A 36 -7.05 21.28 -2.16
C ASP A 36 -6.22 22.09 -1.15
N LEU A 37 -6.18 23.42 -1.31
CA LEU A 37 -5.56 24.34 -0.35
C LEU A 37 -6.26 24.30 1.00
N GLU A 38 -7.58 24.34 1.02
CA GLU A 38 -8.36 24.23 2.26
C GLU A 38 -8.13 22.89 2.95
N ALA A 39 -8.12 21.79 2.20
CA ALA A 39 -7.82 20.46 2.74
C ALA A 39 -6.40 20.38 3.31
N PHE A 40 -5.42 20.96 2.62
CA PHE A 40 -4.02 21.03 3.06
C PHE A 40 -3.87 21.85 4.34
N LEU A 41 -4.48 23.03 4.41
CA LEU A 41 -4.46 23.89 5.59
C LEU A 41 -5.17 23.23 6.78
N LYS A 42 -6.31 22.58 6.55
CA LYS A 42 -7.06 21.82 7.57
C LYS A 42 -6.24 20.65 8.13
N ASN A 43 -5.40 20.03 7.31
CA ASN A 43 -4.44 19.00 7.71
C ASN A 43 -3.15 19.56 8.35
N GLY A 44 -3.13 20.87 8.70
CA GLY A 44 -2.02 21.52 9.38
C GLY A 44 -0.83 21.84 8.48
N GLY A 45 -1.09 22.06 7.18
CA GLY A 45 -0.04 22.36 6.20
C GLY A 45 0.87 21.16 5.90
N LYS A 46 0.37 19.94 6.13
CA LYS A 46 1.09 18.71 5.79
C LYS A 46 0.55 18.17 4.48
N VAL A 47 1.42 18.06 3.48
CA VAL A 47 1.17 17.22 2.32
C VAL A 47 1.20 15.80 2.84
N GLU A 48 0.17 15.00 2.57
CA GLU A 48 0.21 13.58 2.95
C GLU A 48 1.52 12.99 2.44
N THR A 49 2.36 12.54 3.36
CA THR A 49 3.61 11.88 2.99
C THR A 49 3.22 10.68 2.14
N LEU A 50 3.69 10.66 0.90
CA LEU A 50 3.56 9.52 0.02
C LEU A 50 3.89 8.25 0.83
N PRO A 51 3.09 7.17 0.69
CA PRO A 51 3.35 5.94 1.43
C PRO A 51 4.82 5.56 1.31
N GLN A 52 5.47 5.15 2.41
CA GLN A 52 6.89 4.76 2.37
C GLN A 52 7.12 3.73 1.24
N GLY A 53 7.96 4.10 0.27
CA GLY A 53 8.19 3.34 -0.97
C GLY A 53 7.65 4.00 -2.25
N TYR A 54 6.72 4.94 -2.13
CA TYR A 54 6.32 5.84 -3.21
C TYR A 54 7.15 7.11 -3.15
N SER A 55 8.12 7.24 -4.06
CA SER A 55 8.60 8.55 -4.49
C SER A 55 7.77 8.95 -5.71
N GLY A 56 7.55 10.26 -5.94
CA GLY A 56 6.93 10.75 -7.18
C GLY A 56 7.61 10.23 -8.45
N GLU A 57 7.06 10.56 -9.63
CA GLU A 57 7.50 10.03 -10.93
C GLU A 57 9.03 9.96 -11.03
N PHE A 58 9.56 8.72 -11.07
CA PHE A 58 10.98 8.48 -11.27
C PHE A 58 11.26 8.57 -12.77
N SER A 59 11.16 9.79 -13.29
CA SER A 59 11.41 10.11 -14.70
C SER A 59 12.90 10.37 -14.95
N GLN A 60 13.64 10.82 -13.93
CA GLN A 60 15.08 11.11 -14.05
C GLN A 60 15.90 10.66 -12.82
N PHE A 61 17.14 10.24 -13.07
CA PHE A 61 18.18 9.94 -12.06
C PHE A 61 19.47 10.64 -12.49
N ASN A 62 20.03 11.50 -11.63
CA ASN A 62 21.16 12.39 -11.96
C ASN A 62 20.96 13.20 -13.26
N GLY A 63 19.76 13.75 -13.45
CA GLY A 63 19.41 14.57 -14.63
C GLY A 63 19.28 13.78 -15.95
N ARG A 64 19.35 12.44 -15.91
CA ARG A 64 19.17 11.57 -17.08
C ARG A 64 17.88 10.77 -16.97
N PRO A 65 17.16 10.52 -18.08
CA PRO A 65 15.94 9.72 -18.03
C PRO A 65 16.25 8.31 -17.52
N VAL A 66 15.43 7.83 -16.60
CA VAL A 66 15.63 6.50 -16.03
C VAL A 66 15.16 5.43 -17.02
N GLY A 67 16.02 4.46 -17.32
CA GLY A 67 15.69 3.35 -18.21
C GLY A 67 14.64 2.41 -17.61
N GLY A 68 14.02 1.58 -18.46
CA GLY A 68 12.96 0.64 -18.05
C GLY A 68 13.41 -0.34 -16.96
N ALA A 69 14.65 -0.83 -17.01
CA ALA A 69 15.20 -1.73 -15.99
C ALA A 69 15.30 -1.06 -14.60
N GLN A 70 15.72 0.21 -14.55
CA GLN A 70 15.85 0.95 -13.30
C GLN A 70 14.47 1.26 -12.69
N LYS A 71 13.47 1.57 -13.52
CA LYS A 71 12.06 1.73 -13.09
C LYS A 71 11.50 0.41 -12.52
N SER A 72 11.74 -0.70 -13.21
CA SER A 72 11.30 -2.03 -12.77
C SER A 72 11.90 -2.42 -11.41
N MET A 73 13.21 -2.26 -11.24
CA MET A 73 13.89 -2.54 -9.97
C MET A 73 13.33 -1.70 -8.82
N ARG A 74 13.06 -0.40 -9.06
CA ARG A 74 12.47 0.47 -8.05
C ARG A 74 11.06 0.02 -7.66
N ASN A 75 10.23 -0.37 -8.63
CA ASN A 75 8.88 -0.87 -8.37
C ASN A 75 8.92 -2.18 -7.55
N VAL A 76 9.82 -3.10 -7.88
CA VAL A 76 10.00 -4.35 -7.12
C VAL A 76 10.42 -4.05 -5.67
N MET A 77 11.35 -3.13 -5.47
CA MET A 77 11.79 -2.73 -4.12
C MET A 77 10.66 -2.04 -3.34
N ALA A 78 9.93 -1.12 -3.98
CA ALA A 78 8.79 -0.43 -3.38
C ALA A 78 7.68 -1.40 -2.98
N ALA A 79 7.32 -2.35 -3.86
CA ALA A 79 6.35 -3.39 -3.57
C ALA A 79 6.78 -4.30 -2.41
N SER A 80 8.08 -4.65 -2.36
CA SER A 80 8.64 -5.46 -1.28
C SER A 80 8.56 -4.76 0.08
N VAL A 81 8.87 -3.46 0.11
CA VAL A 81 8.74 -2.62 1.31
C VAL A 81 7.28 -2.52 1.73
N ALA A 82 6.37 -2.21 0.80
CA ALA A 82 4.93 -2.14 1.07
C ALA A 82 4.38 -3.46 1.64
N ALA A 83 4.78 -4.60 1.09
CA ALA A 83 4.41 -5.93 1.60
C ALA A 83 4.94 -6.18 3.02
N ALA A 84 6.19 -5.77 3.32
CA ALA A 84 6.75 -5.89 4.66
C ALA A 84 5.98 -5.03 5.69
N HIS A 85 5.59 -3.81 5.33
CA HIS A 85 4.76 -2.95 6.18
C HIS A 85 3.35 -3.52 6.39
N ALA A 86 2.71 -4.03 5.33
CA ALA A 86 1.42 -4.70 5.45
C ALA A 86 1.47 -5.89 6.42
N ARG A 87 2.55 -6.68 6.39
CA ARG A 87 2.78 -7.76 7.36
C ARG A 87 2.91 -7.26 8.80
N ARG A 88 3.51 -6.09 9.05
CA ARG A 88 3.58 -5.50 10.41
C ARG A 88 2.20 -5.14 10.97
N LYS A 89 1.27 -4.73 10.11
CA LYS A 89 -0.12 -4.41 10.50
C LYS A 89 -0.99 -5.65 10.70
N ASN A 90 -0.48 -6.86 10.46
CA ASN A 90 -1.23 -8.09 10.66
C ASN A 90 -1.55 -8.29 12.16
N PRO A 91 -2.83 -8.50 12.54
CA PRO A 91 -3.24 -8.68 13.93
C PRO A 91 -2.44 -9.76 14.68
N ASN A 92 -2.06 -10.84 14.00
CA ASN A 92 -1.25 -11.92 14.60
C ASN A 92 0.17 -11.49 14.92
N VAL A 93 0.77 -10.63 14.09
CA VAL A 93 2.12 -10.10 14.32
C VAL A 93 2.08 -9.15 15.51
N ILE A 94 1.04 -8.31 15.58
CA ILE A 94 0.81 -7.40 16.72
C ILE A 94 0.62 -8.20 18.01
N ALA A 95 -0.26 -9.19 18.02
CA ALA A 95 -0.52 -10.04 19.18
C ALA A 95 0.75 -10.79 19.66
N ARG A 96 1.55 -11.31 18.72
CA ARG A 96 2.82 -11.96 19.02
C ARG A 96 3.85 -11.01 19.64
N ASN A 97 3.96 -9.79 19.10
CA ASN A 97 4.91 -8.79 19.60
C ASN A 97 4.52 -8.34 21.00
N LYS A 98 3.23 -8.05 21.22
CA LYS A 98 2.69 -7.72 22.55
C LYS A 98 2.98 -8.84 23.56
N ALA A 99 2.72 -10.10 23.20
CA ALA A 99 3.02 -11.23 24.06
C ALA A 99 4.53 -11.39 24.34
N ARG A 100 5.42 -11.04 23.39
CA ARG A 100 6.88 -11.02 23.62
C ARG A 100 7.28 -9.91 24.58
N GLU A 101 6.72 -8.71 24.43
CA GLU A 101 6.99 -7.57 25.30
C GLU A 101 6.53 -7.85 26.74
N GLU A 102 5.39 -8.54 26.89
CA GLU A 102 4.85 -8.99 28.18
C GLU A 102 5.56 -10.24 28.73
N GLY A 103 6.60 -10.76 28.05
CA GLY A 103 7.34 -11.95 28.49
C GLY A 103 6.54 -13.26 28.44
N GLN A 104 5.40 -13.28 27.76
CA GLN A 104 4.59 -14.48 27.61
C GLN A 104 5.25 -15.48 26.67
N LYS A 105 5.20 -16.77 27.04
CA LYS A 105 5.74 -17.87 26.22
C LYS A 105 4.81 -18.23 25.05
N HIS A 106 3.53 -17.89 25.16
CA HIS A 106 2.50 -18.26 24.21
C HIS A 106 1.54 -17.09 23.97
N PHE A 107 0.86 -17.13 22.83
CA PHE A 107 -0.19 -16.16 22.48
C PHE A 107 -1.27 -16.84 21.64
N HIS A 108 -2.45 -16.24 21.59
CA HIS A 108 -3.52 -16.66 20.68
C HIS A 108 -3.35 -15.94 19.34
N GLY A 109 -3.10 -16.71 18.29
CA GLY A 109 -2.94 -16.21 16.93
C GLY A 109 -3.79 -16.99 15.93
N ALA A 110 -3.35 -16.99 14.67
CA ALA A 110 -4.06 -17.65 13.56
C ALA A 110 -4.33 -19.12 13.86
N THR A 111 -5.49 -19.61 13.44
CA THR A 111 -5.86 -21.03 13.55
C THR A 111 -4.80 -21.91 12.89
N CYS A 112 -4.45 -23.01 13.54
CA CYS A 112 -3.54 -23.99 12.98
C CYS A 112 -4.24 -24.78 11.89
N VAL A 113 -3.65 -24.84 10.69
CA VAL A 113 -4.18 -25.62 9.56
C VAL A 113 -4.25 -27.12 9.85
N SER A 114 -3.38 -27.64 10.72
CA SER A 114 -3.32 -29.08 11.02
C SER A 114 -4.26 -29.52 12.15
N CYS A 115 -4.46 -28.69 13.17
CA CYS A 115 -5.23 -29.09 14.36
C CYS A 115 -6.29 -28.08 14.82
N GLY A 116 -6.52 -26.99 14.09
CA GLY A 116 -7.49 -25.93 14.40
C GLY A 116 -7.12 -25.01 15.56
N GLY A 117 -6.18 -25.41 16.43
CA GLY A 117 -5.81 -24.66 17.63
C GLY A 117 -5.24 -23.27 17.36
N THR A 118 -5.51 -22.32 18.24
CA THR A 118 -5.07 -20.90 18.12
C THR A 118 -3.86 -20.57 18.99
N LEU A 119 -3.52 -21.41 19.98
CA LEU A 119 -2.39 -21.19 20.87
C LEU A 119 -1.06 -21.47 20.16
N ARG A 120 -0.16 -20.49 20.16
CA ARG A 120 1.13 -20.52 19.45
C ARG A 120 2.28 -20.06 20.33
N TYR A 121 3.49 -20.54 20.04
CA TYR A 121 4.71 -20.08 20.69
C TYR A 121 5.09 -18.66 20.26
N THR A 122 5.43 -17.79 21.20
CA THR A 122 5.92 -16.43 20.89
C THR A 122 7.29 -16.45 20.21
N SER A 123 8.14 -17.43 20.52
CA SER A 123 9.49 -17.56 19.95
C SER A 123 9.50 -17.99 18.48
N THR A 124 8.65 -18.95 18.09
CA THR A 124 8.69 -19.59 16.76
C THR A 124 7.43 -19.43 15.94
N ASN A 125 6.34 -18.88 16.52
CA ASN A 125 5.01 -18.83 15.92
C ASN A 125 4.43 -20.23 15.55
N SER A 126 5.04 -21.31 16.05
CA SER A 126 4.56 -22.67 15.83
C SER A 126 3.34 -22.96 16.69
N CYS A 127 2.43 -23.81 16.19
CA CYS A 127 1.27 -24.25 16.96
C CYS A 127 1.73 -25.03 18.19
N PHE A 128 1.22 -24.66 19.36
CA PHE A 128 1.56 -25.31 20.63
C PHE A 128 1.27 -26.81 20.60
N SER A 129 0.06 -27.19 20.20
CA SER A 129 -0.40 -28.58 20.20
C SER A 129 0.38 -29.44 19.20
N CYS A 130 0.56 -28.99 17.96
CA CYS A 130 1.30 -29.75 16.94
C CYS A 130 2.78 -29.89 17.28
N ASN A 131 3.40 -28.85 17.83
CA ASN A 131 4.79 -28.90 18.24
C ASN A 131 4.98 -29.90 19.40
N LYS A 132 4.10 -29.84 20.42
CA LYS A 132 4.13 -30.79 21.54
C LYS A 132 3.91 -32.23 21.08
N ALA A 133 2.95 -32.48 20.19
CA ALA A 133 2.72 -33.81 19.60
C ALA A 133 3.95 -34.32 18.83
N SER A 134 4.59 -33.44 18.05
CA SER A 134 5.80 -33.77 17.30
C SER A 134 6.99 -34.08 18.23
N ALA A 135 7.13 -33.34 19.33
CA ALA A 135 8.17 -33.57 20.33
C ALA A 135 8.05 -34.98 20.95
N VAL A 136 6.83 -35.39 21.32
CA VAL A 136 6.57 -36.74 21.86
C VAL A 136 6.89 -37.83 20.83
N LYS A 137 6.48 -37.63 19.57
CA LYS A 137 6.78 -38.58 18.48
C LYS A 137 8.29 -38.73 18.26
N ASN A 138 9.02 -37.62 18.28
CA ASN A 138 10.48 -37.62 18.11
C ASN A 138 11.19 -38.27 19.29
N TYR A 139 10.69 -38.09 20.52
CA TYR A 139 11.22 -38.76 21.70
C TYR A 139 11.06 -40.28 21.61
N LYS A 140 9.86 -40.78 21.26
CA LYS A 140 9.61 -42.22 21.07
C LYS A 140 10.54 -42.82 20.02
N LYS A 141 10.67 -42.17 18.86
CA LYS A 141 11.59 -42.59 17.80
C LYS A 141 13.06 -42.63 18.23
N ARG A 142 13.49 -41.75 19.15
CA ARG A 142 14.86 -41.80 19.67
C ARG A 142 15.05 -42.99 20.59
N MET A 143 14.10 -43.26 21.47
CA MET A 143 14.15 -44.41 22.38
C MET A 143 14.15 -45.75 21.62
N GLU A 144 13.35 -45.85 20.55
CA GLU A 144 13.33 -47.03 19.66
C GLU A 144 14.64 -47.23 18.88
N ARG A 145 15.43 -46.17 18.66
CA ARG A 145 16.73 -46.25 17.97
C ARG A 145 17.90 -46.59 18.90
N THR A 146 17.71 -46.41 20.19
CA THR A 146 18.73 -46.65 21.22
C THR A 146 18.53 -47.97 21.98
N ALA A 147 17.41 -48.64 21.73
CA ALA A 147 17.11 -50.00 22.18
C ALA A 147 17.53 -51.01 21.12
#